data_AF-B9KEU7-F1
#
_entry.id   AF-B9KEU7-F1
#
_cell.length_a   1.000
_cell.length_b   1.000
_cell.length_c   1.000
_cell.angle_alpha   90.00
_cell.angle_beta   90.00
_cell.angle_gamma   90.00
#
_symmetry.space_group_name_H-M   'P 1'
#
loop_
_entity.id
_entity.type
_entity.pdbx_description
1 polymer ?
#
loop_
_entity_poly.entity_id
_entity_poly.type
_entity_poly.pdbx_seq_one_letter_code
_entity_poly.pdbx_strand_id
1 'polypeptide(L)'
;MLLNAIAKPLMLGIYENDVLIKTIESDLKVSEVLPKILQDLLLQYELEKLIYAHGPGSYMGIKISYVSFKTLAIVKNIPLKAISAFELNNNTPIAANKHLCFVKKDDDEIVLEKTQAGSFFMPQSLKGLNFSQENTPFYVLDAIN
;
A
#
# COMPACT_ATOMS: atom_id res chain seq x y z
N MET A 1 11.11 -1.67 -3.69
CA MET A 1 10.51 -1.02 -2.49
C MET A 1 9.00 -1.14 -2.54
N LEU A 2 8.35 -1.46 -1.41
CA LEU A 2 6.89 -1.61 -1.29
C LEU A 2 6.34 -0.67 -0.21
N LEU A 3 5.31 0.11 -0.54
CA LEU A 3 4.67 1.05 0.39
C LEU A 3 3.22 0.68 0.66
N ASN A 4 2.88 0.58 1.93
CA ASN A 4 1.52 0.58 2.44
C ASN A 4 1.32 1.82 3.32
N ALA A 5 0.64 2.83 2.79
CA ALA A 5 0.22 4.00 3.56
C ALA A 5 -1.31 4.10 3.71
N ILE A 6 -2.02 3.02 3.40
CA ILE A 6 -3.48 2.98 3.36
C ILE A 6 -4.10 2.68 4.73
N ALA A 7 -3.26 2.28 5.69
CA ALA A 7 -3.59 2.07 7.08
C ALA A 7 -2.54 2.72 7.98
N LYS A 8 -2.78 2.65 9.30
CA LYS A 8 -1.80 3.01 10.32
C LYS A 8 -1.30 1.73 11.02
N PRO A 9 0.00 1.61 11.29
CA PRO A 9 1.07 2.54 10.87
C PRO A 9 1.27 2.52 9.35
N LEU A 10 1.87 3.59 8.79
CA LEU A 10 2.50 3.50 7.48
C LEU A 10 3.58 2.43 7.55
N MET A 11 3.66 1.57 6.54
CA MET A 11 4.67 0.53 6.43
C MET A 11 5.39 0.63 5.09
N LEU A 12 6.72 0.59 5.10
CA LEU A 12 7.54 0.60 3.90
C LEU A 12 8.60 -0.49 3.99
N GLY A 13 8.62 -1.38 3.02
CA GLY A 13 9.58 -2.47 2.91
C GLY A 13 10.62 -2.25 1.81
N ILE A 14 11.88 -2.49 2.13
CA ILE A 14 13.00 -2.58 1.18
C ILE A 14 13.29 -4.05 0.92
N TYR A 15 13.42 -4.39 -0.35
CA TYR A 15 13.58 -5.76 -0.80
C TYR A 15 14.79 -5.84 -1.72
N GLU A 16 15.62 -6.86 -1.51
CA GLU A 16 16.74 -7.24 -2.37
C GLU A 16 16.51 -8.69 -2.82
N ASN A 17 16.59 -8.95 -4.13
CA ASN A 17 16.28 -10.28 -4.70
C ASN A 17 14.94 -10.86 -4.23
N ASP A 18 13.91 -10.01 -4.17
CA ASP A 18 12.56 -10.32 -3.65
C ASP A 18 12.50 -10.74 -2.18
N VAL A 19 13.56 -10.55 -1.38
CA VAL A 19 13.59 -10.83 0.07
C VAL A 19 13.56 -9.53 0.84
N LEU A 20 12.71 -9.44 1.87
CA LEU A 20 12.61 -8.28 2.73
C LEU A 20 13.91 -8.12 3.56
N ILE A 21 14.57 -6.97 3.43
CA ILE A 21 15.80 -6.66 4.17
C ILE A 21 15.62 -5.54 5.20
N LYS A 22 14.58 -4.71 5.06
CA LYS A 22 14.29 -3.60 5.97
C LYS A 22 12.82 -3.25 5.94
N THR A 23 12.25 -3.02 7.13
CA THR A 23 10.92 -2.44 7.30
C THR A 23 11.03 -1.11 8.04
N ILE A 24 10.27 -0.11 7.58
CA ILE A 24 10.11 1.18 8.24
C ILE A 24 8.63 1.35 8.56
N GLU A 25 8.33 1.69 9.81
CA GLU A 25 6.97 1.95 10.28
C GLU A 25 6.84 3.35 10.87
N SER A 26 5.69 3.98 10.69
CA SER A 26 5.40 5.28 11.29
C SER A 26 3.91 5.55 11.48
N ASP A 27 3.53 6.03 12.66
CA ASP A 27 2.16 6.50 12.95
C ASP A 27 1.90 7.97 12.57
N LEU A 28 2.96 8.67 12.13
CA LEU A 28 2.89 10.06 11.71
C LEU A 28 2.10 10.22 10.40
N LYS A 29 1.71 11.45 10.08
CA LYS A 29 0.99 11.71 8.82
C LYS A 29 1.87 11.36 7.64
N VAL A 30 1.32 10.58 6.70
CA VAL A 30 2.00 10.12 5.47
C VAL A 30 2.64 11.29 4.72
N SER A 31 1.93 12.42 4.59
CA SER A 31 2.42 13.63 3.91
C SER A 31 3.67 14.26 4.56
N GLU A 32 3.87 14.05 5.86
CA GLU A 32 4.98 14.62 6.62
C GLU A 32 6.17 13.66 6.67
N VAL A 33 5.90 12.37 6.81
CA VAL A 33 6.94 11.35 7.03
C VAL A 33 7.50 10.77 5.72
N LEU A 34 6.65 10.55 4.71
CA LEU A 34 7.06 9.87 3.48
C LEU A 34 8.18 10.60 2.73
N PRO A 35 8.16 11.94 2.57
CA PRO A 35 9.26 12.65 1.90
C PRO A 35 10.62 12.45 2.59
N LYS A 36 10.63 12.45 3.93
CA LYS A 36 11.86 12.26 4.73
C LYS A 36 12.41 10.85 4.56
N ILE A 37 11.53 9.84 4.69
CA ILE A 37 11.90 8.43 4.48
C ILE A 37 12.48 8.24 3.07
N LEU A 38 11.83 8.79 2.04
CA LEU A 38 12.30 8.68 0.67
C LEU A 38 13.65 9.36 0.47
N GLN A 39 13.86 10.54 1.04
CA GLN A 39 15.16 11.23 0.97
C GLN A 39 16.29 10.36 1.52
N ASP A 40 16.10 9.78 2.71
CA ASP A 40 17.12 8.94 3.35
C ASP A 40 17.39 7.66 2.56
N LEU A 41 16.34 7.01 2.05
CA LEU A 41 16.47 5.77 1.27
C LEU A 41 17.15 5.98 -0.07
N LEU A 42 16.89 7.12 -0.73
CA LEU A 42 17.51 7.44 -2.03
C LEU A 42 19.01 7.74 -1.94
N LEU A 43 19.53 8.01 -0.73
CA LEU A 43 20.96 8.12 -0.47
C LEU A 43 21.62 6.74 -0.24
N GLN A 44 20.83 5.74 0.16
CA GLN A 44 21.32 4.42 0.57
C GLN A 44 21.15 3.35 -0.51
N TYR A 45 20.15 3.50 -1.38
CA TYR A 45 19.74 2.45 -2.31
C TYR A 45 19.52 2.99 -3.72
N GLU A 46 19.98 2.22 -4.69
CA GLU A 46 19.51 2.33 -6.07
C GLU A 46 18.24 1.49 -6.23
N LEU A 47 17.12 2.15 -6.57
CA LEU A 47 15.81 1.51 -6.62
C LEU A 47 15.52 1.02 -8.03
N GLU A 48 15.20 -0.25 -8.20
CA GLU A 48 14.85 -0.83 -9.51
C GLU A 48 13.34 -0.91 -9.76
N LYS A 49 12.52 -0.91 -8.70
CA LYS A 49 11.07 -1.11 -8.78
C LYS A 49 10.35 -0.53 -7.57
N LEU A 50 9.25 0.14 -7.84
CA LEU A 50 8.32 0.67 -6.83
C LEU A 50 7.02 -0.13 -6.85
N ILE A 51 6.52 -0.46 -5.67
CA ILE A 51 5.23 -1.13 -5.46
C ILE A 51 4.46 -0.34 -4.42
N TYR A 52 3.16 -0.12 -4.61
CA TYR A 52 2.32 0.48 -3.58
C TYR A 52 0.97 -0.24 -3.44
N ALA A 53 0.43 -0.24 -2.22
CA ALA A 53 -0.93 -0.70 -1.97
C ALA A 53 -1.92 0.33 -2.53
N HIS A 54 -2.64 -0.02 -3.59
CA HIS A 54 -3.50 0.94 -4.30
C HIS A 54 -4.94 1.02 -3.78
N GLY A 55 -5.30 0.18 -2.82
CA GLY A 55 -6.61 0.14 -2.17
C GLY A 55 -7.14 -1.30 -2.01
N PRO A 56 -8.29 -1.47 -1.32
CA PRO A 56 -9.05 -0.42 -0.62
C PRO A 56 -8.39 0.01 0.70
N GLY A 57 -8.79 1.17 1.25
CA GLY A 57 -8.26 1.71 2.50
C GLY A 57 -8.33 3.24 2.56
N SER A 58 -7.41 3.88 3.30
CA SER A 58 -7.38 5.35 3.42
C SER A 58 -7.27 6.05 2.08
N TYR A 59 -8.32 6.79 1.69
CA TYR A 59 -8.35 7.58 0.46
C TYR A 59 -7.13 8.50 0.32
N MET A 60 -6.79 9.22 1.39
CA MET A 60 -5.63 10.11 1.42
C MET A 60 -4.30 9.34 1.35
N GLY A 61 -4.22 8.20 2.03
CA GLY A 61 -3.05 7.32 1.98
C GLY A 61 -2.76 6.82 0.57
N ILE A 62 -3.79 6.35 -0.14
CA ILE A 62 -3.71 5.91 -1.54
C ILE A 62 -3.24 7.06 -2.42
N LYS A 63 -3.89 8.24 -2.31
CA LYS A 63 -3.59 9.40 -3.14
C LYS A 63 -2.15 9.89 -2.98
N ILE A 64 -1.69 10.05 -1.74
CA ILE A 64 -0.33 10.49 -1.45
C ILE A 64 0.68 9.46 -1.94
N SER A 65 0.46 8.17 -1.64
CA SER A 65 1.33 7.08 -2.10
C SER A 65 1.48 7.08 -3.62
N TYR A 66 0.37 7.14 -4.35
CA TYR A 66 0.38 7.13 -5.81
C TYR A 66 1.14 8.33 -6.36
N VAL A 67 0.83 9.56 -5.94
CA VAL A 67 1.50 10.76 -6.45
C VAL A 67 3.00 10.71 -6.16
N SER A 68 3.40 10.36 -4.94
CA SER A 68 4.81 10.26 -4.56
C SER A 68 5.55 9.18 -5.35
N PHE A 69 5.02 7.96 -5.42
CA PHE A 69 5.69 6.84 -6.09
C PHE A 69 5.63 6.97 -7.62
N LYS A 70 4.56 7.51 -8.19
CA LYS A 70 4.47 7.80 -9.63
C LYS A 70 5.50 8.85 -10.03
N THR A 71 5.62 9.92 -9.25
CA THR A 71 6.64 10.96 -9.50
C THR A 71 8.04 10.36 -9.42
N LEU A 72 8.33 9.57 -8.38
CA LEU A 72 9.64 8.96 -8.22
C LEU A 72 9.96 7.94 -9.34
N ALA A 73 8.98 7.14 -9.74
CA ALA A 73 9.11 6.20 -10.86
C ALA A 73 9.48 6.91 -12.16
N ILE A 74 8.85 8.06 -12.45
CA ILE A 74 9.16 8.89 -13.63
C ILE A 74 10.59 9.44 -13.53
N VAL A 75 10.94 10.05 -12.39
CA VAL A 75 12.26 10.68 -12.18
C VAL A 75 13.41 9.67 -12.27
N LYS A 76 13.20 8.46 -11.75
CA LYS A 76 14.21 7.38 -11.77
C LYS A 76 14.12 6.49 -13.01
N ASN A 77 13.10 6.67 -13.86
CA ASN A 77 12.81 5.81 -15.01
C ASN A 77 12.70 4.32 -14.63
N ILE A 78 11.93 4.02 -13.60
CA ILE A 78 11.72 2.65 -13.07
C ILE A 78 10.24 2.26 -13.02
N PRO A 79 9.91 0.96 -13.08
CA PRO A 79 8.52 0.50 -13.03
C PRO A 79 7.83 0.83 -11.70
N LEU A 80 6.57 1.27 -11.82
CA LEU A 80 5.60 1.33 -10.72
C LEU A 80 4.56 0.22 -10.88
N LYS A 81 4.42 -0.61 -9.85
CA LYS A 81 3.40 -1.65 -9.75
C LYS A 81 2.43 -1.33 -8.61
N ALA A 82 1.21 -1.83 -8.73
CA ALA A 82 0.22 -1.78 -7.65
C ALA A 82 -0.05 -3.20 -7.14
N ILE A 83 -0.47 -3.26 -5.89
CA ILE A 83 -0.96 -4.48 -5.25
C ILE A 83 -2.23 -4.17 -4.48
N SER A 84 -3.17 -5.11 -4.45
CA SER A 84 -4.34 -5.03 -3.59
C SER A 84 -3.91 -4.95 -2.13
N ALA A 85 -4.62 -4.14 -1.35
CA ALA A 85 -4.44 -4.07 0.09
C ALA A 85 -4.61 -5.43 0.78
N PHE A 86 -5.49 -6.27 0.25
CA PHE A 86 -5.80 -7.58 0.83
C PHE A 86 -4.61 -8.57 0.77
N GLU A 87 -3.69 -8.37 -0.17
CA GLU A 87 -2.44 -9.15 -0.27
C GLU A 87 -1.49 -8.88 0.90
N LEU A 88 -1.67 -7.75 1.61
CA LEU A 88 -0.82 -7.32 2.71
C LEU A 88 -1.47 -7.52 4.09
N ASN A 89 -2.64 -8.18 4.16
CA ASN A 89 -3.34 -8.42 5.42
C ASN A 89 -4.00 -9.81 5.52
N ASN A 90 -3.60 -10.76 4.67
CA ASN A 90 -4.17 -12.12 4.61
C ASN A 90 -5.68 -12.14 4.28
N ASN A 91 -6.15 -11.27 3.39
CA ASN A 91 -7.57 -11.14 3.02
C ASN A 91 -8.52 -10.89 4.22
N THR A 92 -8.01 -10.32 5.31
CA THR A 92 -8.87 -9.93 6.46
C THR A 92 -9.58 -8.60 6.19
N PRO A 93 -10.61 -8.23 6.98
CA PRO A 93 -11.29 -6.95 6.79
C PRO A 93 -10.35 -5.74 6.89
N ILE A 94 -10.53 -4.74 6.04
CA ILE A 94 -9.73 -3.50 6.02
C ILE A 94 -10.60 -2.34 6.50
N ALA A 95 -10.13 -1.55 7.46
CA ALA A 95 -10.89 -0.40 7.95
C ALA A 95 -11.24 0.59 6.82
N ALA A 96 -12.54 0.87 6.66
CA ALA A 96 -13.05 1.93 5.77
C ALA A 96 -13.27 3.22 6.56
N ASN A 97 -13.88 3.09 7.74
CA ASN A 97 -14.08 4.16 8.71
C ASN A 97 -14.15 3.57 10.13
N LYS A 98 -14.64 4.35 11.11
CA LYS A 98 -14.75 3.90 12.52
C LYS A 98 -15.74 2.76 12.75
N HIS A 99 -16.63 2.48 11.79
CA HIS A 99 -17.76 1.57 11.95
C HIS A 99 -17.79 0.44 10.91
N LEU A 100 -17.19 0.65 9.74
CA LEU A 100 -17.25 -0.28 8.61
C LEU A 100 -15.85 -0.66 8.14
N CYS A 101 -15.74 -1.89 7.66
CA CYS A 101 -14.58 -2.42 6.98
C CYS A 101 -14.94 -2.87 5.57
N PHE A 102 -14.01 -2.70 4.64
CA PHE A 102 -14.01 -3.39 3.36
C PHE A 102 -13.74 -4.87 3.59
N VAL A 103 -14.64 -5.73 3.12
CA VAL A 103 -14.53 -7.19 3.18
C VAL A 103 -14.56 -7.73 1.76
N LYS A 104 -13.55 -8.53 1.41
CA LYS A 104 -13.48 -9.23 0.14
C LYS A 104 -14.26 -10.56 0.24
N LYS A 105 -15.20 -10.79 -0.66
CA LYS A 105 -16.00 -12.01 -0.78
C LYS A 105 -15.32 -13.03 -1.69
N ASP A 106 -15.84 -14.26 -1.68
CA ASP A 106 -15.28 -15.39 -2.44
C ASP A 106 -15.34 -15.17 -3.96
N ASP A 107 -16.25 -14.33 -4.43
CA ASP A 107 -16.43 -13.92 -5.83
C ASP A 107 -15.64 -12.66 -6.21
N ASP A 108 -14.65 -12.27 -5.39
CA ASP A 108 -13.86 -11.04 -5.49
C ASP A 108 -14.64 -9.72 -5.29
N GLU A 109 -15.93 -9.77 -4.93
CA GLU A 109 -16.70 -8.57 -4.58
C GLU A 109 -16.16 -7.93 -3.28
N ILE A 110 -16.09 -6.60 -3.24
CA ILE A 110 -15.72 -5.84 -2.04
C ILE A 110 -16.95 -5.12 -1.50
N VAL A 111 -17.37 -5.49 -0.29
CA VAL A 111 -18.53 -4.91 0.40
C VAL A 111 -18.13 -4.22 1.71
N LEU A 112 -19.04 -3.41 2.25
CA LEU A 112 -18.87 -2.82 3.59
C LEU A 112 -19.63 -3.61 4.65
N GLU A 113 -18.91 -4.00 5.70
CA GLU A 113 -19.49 -4.72 6.84
C GLU A 113 -19.04 -4.12 8.18
N LYS A 114 -19.92 -4.23 9.19
CA LYS A 114 -19.58 -3.92 10.58
C LYS A 114 -18.79 -5.09 11.17
N THR A 115 -17.48 -5.03 11.06
CA THR A 115 -16.54 -6.04 11.58
C THR A 115 -15.25 -5.39 12.05
N GLN A 116 -14.37 -6.18 12.67
CA GLN A 116 -13.06 -5.73 13.13
C GLN A 116 -12.03 -5.82 11.99
N ALA A 117 -11.30 -4.72 11.79
CA ALA A 117 -10.20 -4.70 10.84
C ALA A 117 -9.06 -5.61 11.30
N GLY A 118 -8.46 -6.32 10.35
CA GLY A 118 -7.22 -7.05 10.56
C GLY A 118 -5.98 -6.14 10.51
N SER A 119 -4.83 -6.74 10.76
CA SER A 119 -3.54 -6.06 10.75
C SER A 119 -2.83 -6.25 9.41
N PHE A 120 -2.09 -5.21 9.00
CA PHE A 120 -1.22 -5.29 7.83
C PHE A 120 0.16 -5.83 8.21
N PHE A 121 0.85 -6.40 7.23
CA PHE A 121 2.24 -6.83 7.36
C PHE A 121 3.05 -6.45 6.11
N MET A 122 4.39 -6.44 6.27
CA MET A 122 5.31 -6.47 5.13
C MET A 122 5.67 -7.93 4.83
N PRO A 123 5.38 -8.45 3.62
CA PRO A 123 5.67 -9.84 3.28
C PRO A 123 7.18 -10.11 3.31
N GLN A 124 7.57 -11.31 3.74
CA GLN A 124 9.00 -11.69 3.76
C GLN A 124 9.57 -11.87 2.34
N SER A 125 8.70 -12.16 1.36
CA SER A 125 9.08 -12.20 -0.04
C SER A 125 8.05 -11.54 -0.95
N LEU A 126 8.52 -10.94 -2.04
CA LEU A 126 7.64 -10.47 -3.12
C LEU A 126 7.17 -11.60 -4.05
N LYS A 127 7.76 -12.80 -3.93
CA LYS A 127 7.36 -13.96 -4.73
C LYS A 127 5.97 -14.42 -4.32
N GLY A 128 5.09 -14.64 -5.30
CA GLY A 128 3.72 -15.08 -5.08
C GLY A 128 2.73 -13.97 -4.77
N LEU A 129 3.18 -12.70 -4.68
CA LEU A 129 2.27 -11.56 -4.60
C LEU A 129 1.58 -11.32 -5.95
N ASN A 130 0.28 -11.07 -5.90
CA ASN A 130 -0.51 -10.77 -7.10
C ASN A 130 -0.48 -9.26 -7.40
N PHE A 131 0.32 -8.87 -8.38
CA PHE A 131 0.32 -7.48 -8.85
C PHE A 131 -0.94 -7.17 -9.66
N SER A 132 -1.53 -6.00 -9.41
CA SER A 132 -2.67 -5.50 -10.16
C SER A 132 -2.27 -5.23 -11.62
N GLN A 133 -3.21 -5.45 -12.56
CA GLN A 133 -3.00 -5.17 -13.99
C GLN A 133 -2.72 -3.68 -14.22
N GLU A 134 -3.52 -2.83 -13.58
CA GLU A 134 -3.37 -1.38 -13.56
C GLU A 134 -2.64 -0.91 -12.30
N ASN A 135 -1.87 0.17 -12.43
CA ASN A 135 -1.20 0.82 -11.30
C ASN A 135 -1.88 2.12 -10.86
N THR A 136 -3.14 2.31 -11.23
CA THR A 136 -3.94 3.45 -10.81
C THR A 136 -4.54 3.21 -9.42
N PRO A 137 -4.83 4.28 -8.64
CA PRO A 137 -5.56 4.18 -7.39
C PRO A 137 -6.89 3.42 -7.51
N PHE A 138 -7.15 2.51 -6.58
CA PHE A 138 -8.41 1.79 -6.46
C PHE A 138 -9.22 2.37 -5.29
N TYR A 139 -10.21 3.21 -5.60
CA TYR A 139 -11.11 3.79 -4.62
C TYR A 139 -12.43 3.04 -4.62
N VAL A 140 -12.75 2.42 -3.49
CA VAL A 140 -14.11 1.94 -3.23
C VAL A 140 -14.91 3.12 -2.69
N LEU A 141 -15.77 3.68 -3.53
CA LEU A 141 -16.69 4.73 -3.15
C LEU A 141 -17.97 4.07 -2.66
N ASP A 142 -18.47 4.48 -1.49
CA ASP A 142 -19.84 4.18 -1.13
C ASP A 142 -20.77 4.78 -2.18
N ALA A 143 -21.70 3.98 -2.69
CA ALA A 143 -22.85 4.53 -3.38
C ALA A 143 -23.57 5.44 -2.38
N ILE A 144 -23.57 6.74 -2.65
CA ILE A 144 -24.40 7.70 -1.92
C ILE A 144 -25.85 7.31 -2.26
N ASN A 145 -26.50 6.57 -1.36
CA ASN A 145 -27.96 6.37 -1.38
C ASN A 145 -28.61 7.34 -0.39
#